data_AF-A0A964XF42-F1
#
_entry.id   AF-A0A964XF42-F1
#
_cell.length_a   1.000
_cell.length_b   1.000
_cell.length_c   1.000
_cell.angle_alpha   90.00
_cell.angle_beta   90.00
_cell.angle_gamma   90.00
#
_symmetry.space_group_name_H-M   'P 1'
#
loop_
_entity.id
_entity.type
_entity.pdbx_description
1 polymer ?
#
loop_
_entity_poly.entity_id
_entity_poly.type
_entity_poly.pdbx_seq_one_letter_code
_entity_poly.pdbx_strand_id
1 'polypeptide(L)' 'GQLAAAFLREGLIDRLAWFRAPILIGGDGLPAVAALGLRRMEDAPRWRHAATERIGDDTLDTYLKS' A
#
# COMPACT_ATOMS: atom_id res chain seq x y z
N GLY A 1 -4.05 3.85 9.04
CA GLY A 1 -2.77 3.89 8.31
C GLY A 1 -1.91 5.13 8.51
N GLN A 2 -1.90 5.80 9.68
CA GLN A 2 -1.07 7.00 9.89
C GLN A 2 0.43 6.69 9.94
N LEU A 3 0.82 5.65 10.69
CA LEU A 3 2.21 5.19 10.77
C LEU A 3 2.75 4.71 9.41
N ALA A 4 1.96 3.90 8.70
CA ALA A 4 2.29 3.44 7.35
C ALA A 4 2.52 4.62 6.39
N ALA A 5 1.64 5.63 6.43
CA ALA A 5 1.80 6.83 5.62
C ALA A 5 3.06 7.62 6.00
N ALA A 6 3.40 7.73 7.29
CA ALA A 6 4.64 8.39 7.72
C ALA A 6 5.88 7.67 7.16
N PHE A 7 5.94 6.34 7.27
CA PHE A 7 7.07 5.56 6.76
C PHE A 7 7.19 5.64 5.23
N LEU A 8 6.05 5.66 4.52
CA LEU A 8 6.02 5.89 3.08
C LEU A 8 6.52 7.28 2.70
N ARG A 9 6.11 8.33 3.42
CA ARG A 9 6.58 9.72 3.17
C ARG A 9 8.08 9.87 3.42
N GLU A 10 8.59 9.25 4.48
CA GLU A 10 10.01 9.28 4.82
C GLU A 10 10.85 8.28 3.99
N GLY A 11 10.23 7.52 3.08
CA GLY A 11 10.93 6.58 2.21
C GLY A 11 11.59 5.39 2.92
N LEU A 12 11.11 5.06 4.13
CA LEU A 12 11.67 4.05 5.04
C LEU A 12 11.15 2.63 4.80
N ILE A 13 10.40 2.42 3.72
CA ILE A 13 9.85 1.10 3.37
C ILE A 13 10.60 0.55 2.16
N ASP A 14 11.26 -0.59 2.34
CA ASP A 14 11.93 -1.32 1.25
C ASP A 14 11.03 -2.40 0.61
N ARG A 15 10.06 -2.91 1.38
CA ARG A 15 9.11 -3.96 0.97
C ARG A 15 7.70 -3.63 1.46
N LEU A 16 6.73 -3.67 0.55
CA LEU A 16 5.32 -3.49 0.83
C LEU A 16 4.57 -4.82 0.64
N ALA A 17 3.87 -5.27 1.67
CA ALA A 17 2.95 -6.41 1.62
C ALA A 17 1.51 -5.87 1.61
N TRP A 18 0.79 -6.04 0.50
CA TRP A 18 -0.56 -5.52 0.30
C TRP A 18 -1.59 -6.64 0.34
N PHE A 19 -2.32 -6.74 1.44
CA PHE A 19 -3.33 -7.77 1.67
C PHE A 19 -4.73 -7.25 1.38
N ARG A 20 -5.48 -7.93 0.52
CA ARG A 20 -6.80 -7.49 0.05
C ARG A 20 -7.82 -8.62 0.08
N ALA A 21 -8.88 -8.41 0.85
CA ALA A 21 -10.07 -9.25 0.87
C ALA A 21 -11.06 -8.89 -0.27
N PRO A 22 -11.91 -9.82 -0.73
CA PRO A 22 -12.91 -9.59 -1.77
C PRO A 22 -14.18 -8.91 -1.24
N ILE A 23 -14.04 -7.90 -0.38
CA ILE A 23 -15.15 -7.15 0.21
C ILE A 23 -14.99 -5.64 -0.01
N LEU A 24 -16.10 -4.92 -0.07
CA LEU A 24 -16.13 -3.47 -0.20
C LEU A 24 -16.76 -2.86 1.06
N ILE A 25 -16.06 -1.91 1.67
CA ILE A 25 -16.49 -1.28 2.93
C ILE A 25 -16.74 0.23 2.81
N GLY A 26 -16.58 0.82 1.63
CA GLY A 26 -16.78 2.27 1.43
C GLY A 26 -15.64 3.15 1.95
N GLY A 27 -15.81 4.47 1.81
CA GLY A 27 -14.82 5.49 2.22
C GLY A 27 -14.82 5.81 3.72
N ASP A 28 -15.80 5.27 4.45
CA ASP A 28 -15.94 5.24 5.90
C ASP A 28 -15.08 4.17 6.57
N GLY A 29 -14.54 3.23 5.78
CA GLY A 29 -13.54 2.27 6.24
C GLY A 29 -12.23 2.94 6.71
N LEU A 30 -11.50 2.25 7.59
CA LEU A 30 -10.18 2.71 8.03
C LEU A 30 -9.15 2.55 6.89
N PRO A 31 -8.50 3.64 6.43
CA PRO A 31 -7.53 3.52 5.34
C PRO A 31 -6.25 2.80 5.79
N ALA A 32 -5.82 1.81 5.00
CA ALA A 32 -4.55 1.10 5.19
C ALA A 32 -3.34 2.07 5.18
N VAL A 33 -3.38 3.06 4.28
CA VAL A 33 -2.42 4.16 4.18
C VAL A 33 -3.19 5.47 4.27
N ALA A 34 -2.88 6.30 5.27
CA ALA A 34 -3.45 7.64 5.37
C ALA A 34 -2.91 8.57 4.27
N ALA A 35 -3.43 9.79 4.19
CA ALA A 35 -3.01 10.75 3.17
C ALA A 35 -1.47 10.92 3.10
N LEU A 36 -0.93 10.78 1.89
CA LEU A 36 0.50 10.98 1.61
C LEU A 36 0.86 12.45 1.32
N GLY A 37 -0.14 13.30 1.04
CA GLY A 37 0.08 14.72 0.77
C GLY A 37 0.78 15.00 -0.57
N LEU A 38 0.66 14.08 -1.54
CA LEU A 38 1.25 14.24 -2.86
C LEU A 38 0.61 15.43 -3.59
N ARG A 39 1.45 16.30 -4.19
CA ARG A 39 0.98 17.45 -4.97
C ARG A 39 0.99 17.17 -6.47
N ARG A 40 1.89 16.29 -6.92
CA ARG A 40 2.03 15.87 -8.31
C ARG A 40 2.10 14.35 -8.38
N MET A 41 1.64 13.79 -9.50
CA MET A 41 1.68 12.33 -9.74
C MET A 41 3.12 11.79 -9.82
N GLU A 42 4.07 12.60 -10.25
CA GLU A 42 5.49 12.25 -10.27
C GLU A 42 6.11 12.11 -8.86
N ASP A 43 5.48 12.72 -7.83
CA ASP A 43 5.92 12.60 -6.43
C ASP A 43 5.46 11.26 -5.81
N ALA A 44 4.61 10.49 -6.50
CA ALA A 44 4.13 9.20 -6.00
C ALA A 44 5.24 8.15 -6.03
N PRO A 45 5.50 7.43 -4.90
CA PRO A 45 6.54 6.41 -4.86
C PRO A 45 6.24 5.29 -5.86
N ARG A 46 7.25 4.91 -6.63
CA ARG A 46 7.18 3.80 -7.59
C ARG A 46 7.64 2.52 -6.94
N TRP A 47 6.95 1.44 -7.27
CA TRP A 47 7.15 0.13 -6.70
C TRP A 47 7.27 -0.91 -7.81
N ARG A 48 8.17 -1.88 -7.62
CA ARG A 48 8.28 -3.04 -8.49
C ARG A 48 7.46 -4.17 -7.89
N HIS A 49 6.53 -4.71 -8.66
CA HIS A 49 5.81 -5.93 -8.27
C HIS A 49 6.79 -7.12 -8.21
N ALA A 50 6.72 -7.88 -7.13
CA ALA A 50 7.61 -9.02 -6.89
C ALA A 50 6.85 -10.36 -6.88
N ALA A 51 5.67 -10.41 -6.30
CA ALA A 51 4.87 -11.63 -6.22
C ALA A 51 3.39 -11.33 -5.94
N THR A 52 2.53 -12.27 -6.33
CA THR A 52 1.12 -12.32 -5.94
C THR A 52 0.81 -13.72 -5.40
N GLU A 53 0.19 -13.79 -4.23
CA GLU A 53 -0.21 -15.04 -3.58
C GLU A 53 -1.70 -15.00 -3.22
N ARG A 54 -2.36 -16.16 -3.31
CA ARG A 54 -3.74 -16.36 -2.87
C ARG A 54 -3.72 -16.98 -1.47
N ILE A 55 -4.36 -16.33 -0.50
CA ILE A 55 -4.48 -16.83 0.88
C ILE A 55 -5.97 -16.97 1.20
N GLY A 56 -6.51 -18.19 1.05
CA GLY A 56 -7.96 -18.39 1.07
C GLY A 56 -8.61 -17.60 -0.05
N ASP A 57 -9.58 -16.74 0.26
CA ASP A 57 -10.24 -15.86 -0.71
C ASP A 57 -9.47 -14.54 -0.94
N ASP A 58 -8.49 -14.24 -0.09
CA ASP A 58 -7.75 -12.98 -0.07
C ASP A 58 -6.52 -13.02 -0.97
N THR A 59 -6.05 -11.87 -1.42
CA THR A 59 -4.82 -11.75 -2.22
C THR A 59 -3.75 -10.98 -1.45
N LEU A 60 -2.52 -11.51 -1.46
CA LEU A 60 -1.31 -10.81 -1.02
C LEU A 60 -0.47 -10.42 -2.24
N ASP A 61 -0.28 -9.12 -2.47
CA ASP A 61 0.74 -8.63 -3.40
C ASP A 61 1.98 -8.17 -2.63
N THR A 62 3.16 -8.62 -3.04
CA THR A 62 4.44 -8.11 -2.52
C THR A 62 5.08 -7.17 -3.53
N TYR A 63 5.43 -5.97 -3.08
CA TYR A 63 6.18 -4.99 -3.87
C TYR A 63 7.51 -4.64 -3.21
N LEU A 64 8.51 -4.34 -4.04
CA LEU A 64 9.84 -3.91 -3.62
C LEU A 64 10.09 -2.49 -4.11
N LYS A 65 10.80 -1.71 -3.29
CA LYS A 65 11.24 -0.36 -3.67
C LYS A 65 12.08 -0.45 -4.96
N SER A 66 11.80 0.44 -5.90
CA SER A 66 12.57 0.58 -7.16
C SER A 66 13.89 1.30 -6.95
#